data_AF-A0A0M3I410-F1
#
_entry.id   AF-A0A0M3I410-F1
#
_cell.length_a   1.000
_cell.length_b   1.000
_cell.length_c   1.000
_cell.angle_alpha   90.00
_cell.angle_beta   90.00
_cell.angle_gamma   90.00
#
_symmetry.space_group_name_H-M   'P 1'
#
loop_
_entity.id
_entity.type
_entity.pdbx_description
1 polymer ?
#
loop_
_entity_poly.entity_id
_entity_poly.type
_entity_poly.pdbx_seq_one_letter_code
_entity_poly.pdbx_strand_id
1 'polypeptide(L)'
;MQGIFSSIRGAISHDAMKSSQPEALTNKEKKILIQQWTTMIEHNPDLFKKAWIRSSQRSTSIKKAFGMEENEDPEKNEIFMRLPNTIEAFFKNLLIDCECDEKKIRQKCEQMGARHIDFSVRGFHSNFWDIFLVIISLLFQSFISSLLSII
;
A
#
# COMPACT_ATOMS: atom_id res chain seq x y z
N MET A 1 -7.16 -26.71 -2.94
CA MET A 1 -6.25 -25.62 -3.36
C MET A 1 -6.41 -24.46 -2.39
N GLN A 2 -5.49 -24.32 -1.45
CA GLN A 2 -5.49 -23.20 -0.50
C GLN A 2 -4.70 -22.05 -1.11
N GLY A 3 -5.32 -20.88 -1.19
CA GLY A 3 -4.74 -19.69 -1.80
C GLY A 3 -3.65 -19.09 -0.94
N ILE A 4 -2.58 -18.63 -1.57
CA ILE A 4 -1.39 -18.02 -0.93
C ILE A 4 -1.78 -16.84 0.00
N PHE A 5 -2.96 -16.26 -0.19
CA PHE A 5 -3.47 -15.13 0.60
C PHE A 5 -4.27 -15.50 1.85
N SER A 6 -4.67 -16.76 2.06
CA SER A 6 -5.36 -17.14 3.31
C SER A 6 -4.44 -17.17 4.53
N SER A 7 -3.11 -17.27 4.35
CA SER A 7 -2.15 -17.18 5.45
C SER A 7 -1.96 -15.76 6.00
N ILE A 8 -2.34 -14.71 5.28
CA ILE A 8 -2.06 -13.33 5.70
C ILE A 8 -3.14 -12.79 6.68
N ARG A 9 -4.28 -13.49 6.82
CA ARG A 9 -5.46 -12.98 7.56
C ARG A 9 -5.66 -13.52 8.97
N GLY A 10 -4.74 -14.31 9.50
CA GLY A 10 -4.93 -15.06 10.74
C GLY A 10 -4.21 -14.53 11.98
N ALA A 11 -3.87 -13.24 12.09
CA ALA A 11 -3.21 -12.72 13.29
C ALA A 11 -3.45 -11.22 13.53
N ILE A 12 -4.69 -10.85 13.80
CA ILE A 12 -4.96 -9.66 14.63
C ILE A 12 -5.48 -10.18 15.97
N SER A 13 -4.55 -10.73 16.75
CA SER A 13 -4.72 -10.92 18.20
C SER A 13 -3.72 -9.99 18.87
N HIS A 14 -4.21 -9.19 19.81
CA HIS A 14 -3.48 -8.10 20.47
C HIS A 14 -2.28 -8.56 21.35
N ASP A 15 -1.88 -9.84 21.29
CA ASP A 15 -0.77 -10.45 22.04
C ASP A 15 0.38 -11.00 21.16
N ALA A 16 0.37 -10.76 19.84
CA ALA A 16 1.36 -11.34 18.91
C ALA A 16 2.64 -10.48 18.68
N MET A 17 3.10 -9.71 19.67
CA MET A 17 4.42 -9.03 19.61
C MET A 17 5.60 -9.98 19.90
N LYS A 18 5.52 -11.22 19.43
CA LYS A 18 6.71 -12.05 19.20
C LYS A 18 6.94 -12.12 17.70
N SER A 19 7.85 -11.26 17.24
CA SER A 19 8.43 -11.20 15.90
C SER A 19 8.76 -12.60 15.36
N SER A 20 7.83 -13.24 14.66
CA SER A 20 8.20 -14.07 13.51
C SER A 20 8.65 -13.10 12.42
N GLN A 21 9.95 -13.06 12.15
CA GLN A 21 10.44 -12.40 10.95
C GLN A 21 9.67 -13.01 9.77
N PRO A 22 9.01 -12.22 8.92
CA PRO A 22 8.38 -12.74 7.71
C PRO A 22 9.42 -13.53 6.93
N GLU A 23 9.09 -14.76 6.54
CA GLU A 23 10.01 -15.57 5.73
C GLU A 23 10.31 -14.86 4.40
N ALA A 24 11.57 -14.96 3.98
CA ALA A 24 12.03 -14.44 2.70
C ALA A 24 11.20 -15.01 1.55
N LEU A 25 10.75 -14.16 0.62
CA LEU A 25 10.03 -14.61 -0.57
C LEU A 25 10.95 -15.51 -1.42
N THR A 26 10.45 -16.66 -1.83
CA THR A 26 11.12 -17.51 -2.80
C THR A 26 11.19 -16.84 -4.17
N ASN A 27 12.15 -17.23 -5.01
CA ASN A 27 12.26 -16.72 -6.39
C ASN A 27 10.98 -16.93 -7.21
N LYS A 28 10.22 -18.00 -6.92
CA LYS A 28 8.93 -18.26 -7.58
C LYS A 28 7.88 -17.23 -7.16
N GLU A 29 7.79 -16.94 -5.86
CA GLU A 29 6.84 -15.95 -5.33
C GLU A 29 7.17 -14.54 -5.82
N LYS A 30 8.46 -14.17 -5.88
CA LYS A 30 8.89 -12.88 -6.45
C LYS A 30 8.41 -12.71 -7.90
N LYS A 31 8.57 -13.74 -8.74
CA LYS A 31 8.11 -13.73 -10.13
C LYS A 31 6.58 -13.58 -10.23
N ILE A 32 5.84 -14.33 -9.42
CA ILE A 32 4.37 -14.24 -9.37
C ILE A 32 3.95 -12.84 -8.95
N LEU A 33 4.57 -12.28 -7.92
CA LEU A 33 4.26 -10.95 -7.40
C LEU A 33 4.49 -9.86 -8.46
N ILE A 34 5.63 -9.91 -9.16
CA ILE A 34 5.95 -8.98 -10.25
C ILE A 34 4.92 -9.10 -11.38
N GLN A 35 4.55 -10.32 -11.78
CA GLN A 35 3.56 -10.53 -12.84
C GLN A 35 2.18 -10.00 -12.44
N GLN A 36 1.72 -10.32 -11.22
CA GLN A 36 0.43 -9.88 -10.71
C GLN A 36 0.37 -8.35 -10.57
N TRP A 37 1.45 -7.73 -10.13
CA TRP A 37 1.57 -6.28 -10.08
C TRP A 37 1.36 -5.65 -11.45
N THR A 38 2.05 -6.13 -12.49
CA THR A 38 1.94 -5.57 -13.85
C THR A 38 0.51 -5.69 -14.36
N THR A 39 -0.11 -6.87 -14.26
CA THR A 39 -1.51 -7.07 -14.67
C THR A 39 -2.46 -6.15 -13.90
N MET A 40 -2.26 -6.00 -12.59
CA MET A 40 -3.10 -5.16 -11.75
C MET A 40 -3.06 -3.69 -12.16
N ILE A 41 -1.87 -3.14 -12.42
CA ILE A 41 -1.72 -1.73 -12.81
C ILE A 41 -2.26 -1.49 -14.23
N GLU A 42 -2.06 -2.43 -15.16
CA GLU A 42 -2.62 -2.34 -16.53
C GLU A 42 -4.16 -2.28 -16.53
N HIS A 43 -4.81 -3.09 -15.69
CA HIS A 43 -6.28 -3.15 -15.63
C HIS A 43 -6.90 -2.11 -14.69
N ASN A 44 -6.12 -1.51 -13.79
CA ASN A 44 -6.59 -0.51 -12.84
C ASN A 44 -5.53 0.57 -12.61
N PRO A 45 -5.28 1.45 -13.60
CA PRO A 45 -4.24 2.47 -13.52
C PRO A 45 -4.47 3.46 -12.38
N ASP A 46 -5.72 3.69 -11.98
CA ASP A 46 -6.08 4.57 -10.88
C ASP A 46 -6.07 3.87 -9.50
N LEU A 47 -5.50 2.67 -9.35
CA LEU A 47 -5.56 1.92 -8.09
C LEU A 47 -5.05 2.74 -6.91
N PHE A 48 -3.86 3.34 -7.04
CA PHE A 48 -3.24 4.13 -5.98
C PHE A 48 -4.02 5.41 -5.70
N LYS A 49 -4.53 6.07 -6.75
CA LYS A 49 -5.42 7.23 -6.63
C LYS A 49 -6.67 6.87 -5.81
N LYS A 50 -7.37 5.82 -6.21
CA LYS A 50 -8.58 5.30 -5.56
C LYS A 50 -8.31 4.88 -4.12
N ALA A 51 -7.16 4.27 -3.85
CA ALA A 51 -6.78 3.86 -2.51
C ALA A 51 -6.54 5.08 -1.61
N TRP A 52 -5.78 6.05 -2.11
CA TRP A 52 -5.43 7.27 -1.38
C TRP A 52 -6.65 8.10 -0.99
N ILE A 53 -7.57 8.32 -1.94
CA ILE A 53 -8.84 9.02 -1.68
C ILE A 53 -9.65 8.27 -0.62
N ARG A 54 -9.83 6.95 -0.77
CA ARG A 54 -10.58 6.14 0.21
C ARG A 54 -9.93 6.11 1.59
N SER A 55 -8.61 6.17 1.68
CA SER A 55 -7.92 6.29 2.97
C SER A 55 -8.30 7.59 3.67
N SER A 56 -8.34 8.72 2.97
CA SER A 56 -8.77 10.01 3.54
C SER A 56 -10.24 10.05 3.93
N GLN A 57 -11.10 9.26 3.28
CA GLN A 57 -12.50 9.09 3.65
C GLN A 57 -12.67 8.23 4.91
N ARG A 58 -11.76 7.29 5.14
CA ARG A 58 -11.74 6.46 6.36
C ARG A 58 -11.10 7.13 7.56
N SER A 59 -10.28 8.16 7.34
CA SER A 59 -9.67 8.91 8.44
C SER A 59 -9.51 10.38 8.12
N THR A 60 -10.21 11.23 8.88
CA THR A 60 -10.10 12.69 8.78
C THR A 60 -8.72 13.20 9.23
N SER A 61 -7.95 12.41 10.00
CA SER A 61 -6.58 12.77 10.36
C SER A 61 -5.63 12.77 9.16
N ILE A 62 -5.91 11.95 8.13
CA ILE A 62 -5.14 11.94 6.89
C ILE A 62 -5.32 13.27 6.18
N LYS A 63 -6.57 13.74 6.01
CA LYS A 63 -6.86 15.07 5.43
C LYS A 63 -6.13 16.19 6.19
N LYS A 64 -6.23 16.18 7.53
CA LYS A 64 -5.58 17.18 8.39
C LYS A 64 -4.06 17.22 8.25
N ALA A 65 -3.41 16.06 8.12
CA ALA A 65 -1.96 15.99 7.91
C ALA A 65 -1.49 16.64 6.60
N PHE A 66 -2.39 16.79 5.63
CA PHE A 66 -2.15 17.51 4.37
C PHE A 66 -2.75 18.93 4.37
N GLY A 67 -3.18 19.44 5.52
CA GLY A 67 -3.74 20.78 5.66
C GLY A 67 -5.11 20.97 5.00
N MET A 68 -5.84 19.88 4.77
CA MET A 68 -7.17 19.93 4.17
C MET A 68 -8.26 20.13 5.23
N GLU A 69 -9.31 20.83 4.82
CA GLU A 69 -10.54 20.94 5.62
C GLU A 69 -11.32 19.60 5.62
N GLU A 70 -12.12 19.36 6.66
CA GLU A 70 -12.83 18.07 6.82
C GLU A 70 -13.77 17.78 5.64
N ASN A 71 -14.47 18.81 5.17
CA ASN A 71 -15.41 18.74 4.04
C ASN A 71 -14.77 19.02 2.68
N GLU A 72 -13.45 19.26 2.64
CA GLU A 72 -12.75 19.45 1.38
C GLU A 72 -12.74 18.14 0.58
N ASP A 73 -13.00 18.27 -0.72
CA ASP A 73 -12.93 17.18 -1.69
C ASP A 73 -11.45 16.85 -1.97
N PRO A 74 -10.96 15.64 -1.62
CA PRO A 74 -9.59 15.25 -1.85
C PRO A 74 -9.13 15.36 -3.30
N GLU A 75 -10.04 15.18 -4.26
CA GLU A 75 -9.68 15.24 -5.68
C GLU A 75 -9.36 16.66 -6.15
N LYS A 76 -9.79 17.68 -5.41
CA LYS A 76 -9.54 19.09 -5.73
C LYS A 76 -8.27 19.64 -5.07
N ASN A 77 -7.70 18.90 -4.11
CA ASN A 77 -6.49 19.34 -3.44
C ASN A 77 -5.24 18.87 -4.20
N GLU A 78 -4.59 19.78 -4.92
CA GLU A 78 -3.42 19.42 -5.75
C GLU A 78 -2.27 18.80 -4.96
N ILE A 79 -2.01 19.27 -3.74
CA ILE A 79 -0.91 18.77 -2.90
C ILE A 79 -1.19 17.32 -2.52
N PHE A 80 -2.42 17.04 -2.08
CA PHE A 80 -2.90 15.71 -1.75
C PHE A 80 -2.84 14.77 -2.96
N MET A 81 -3.21 15.26 -4.13
CA MET A 81 -3.28 14.46 -5.37
C MET A 81 -1.94 14.22 -6.07
N ARG A 82 -0.85 14.85 -5.63
CA ARG A 82 0.51 14.51 -6.11
C ARG A 82 1.05 13.20 -5.52
N LEU A 83 0.55 12.78 -4.36
CA LEU A 83 1.07 11.63 -3.64
C LEU A 83 0.75 10.26 -4.27
N PRO A 84 -0.45 9.99 -4.80
CA PRO A 84 -0.76 8.70 -5.41
C PRO A 84 0.29 8.21 -6.40
N ASN A 85 0.72 9.08 -7.33
CA ASN A 85 1.73 8.75 -8.33
C ASN A 85 3.11 8.51 -7.70
N THR A 86 3.44 9.28 -6.65
CA THR A 86 4.70 9.10 -5.91
C THR A 86 4.72 7.76 -5.16
N ILE A 87 3.59 7.38 -4.55
CA ILE A 87 3.44 6.11 -3.86
C ILE A 87 3.51 4.96 -4.87
N GLU A 88 2.77 5.03 -5.98
CA GLU A 88 2.82 4.01 -7.03
C GLU A 88 4.24 3.82 -7.58
N ALA A 89 4.94 4.92 -7.89
CA ALA A 89 6.32 4.87 -8.35
C ALA A 89 7.26 4.24 -7.32
N PHE A 90 7.03 4.48 -6.03
CA PHE A 90 7.78 3.83 -4.96
C PHE A 90 7.55 2.31 -4.95
N PHE A 91 6.29 1.85 -5.00
CA PHE A 91 6.00 0.41 -5.08
C PHE A 91 6.57 -0.23 -6.34
N LYS A 92 6.49 0.45 -7.50
CA LYS A 92 7.14 0.01 -8.73
C LYS A 92 8.66 -0.14 -8.55
N ASN A 93 9.32 0.80 -7.87
CA ASN A 93 10.75 0.71 -7.58
C ASN A 93 11.09 -0.52 -6.70
N LEU A 94 10.27 -0.81 -5.69
CA LEU A 94 10.48 -1.98 -4.84
C LEU A 94 10.29 -3.31 -5.59
N LEU A 95 9.23 -3.40 -6.39
CA LEU A 95 8.83 -4.65 -7.03
C LEU A 95 9.62 -4.93 -8.31
N ILE A 96 9.80 -3.90 -9.15
CA ILE A 96 10.38 -4.03 -10.48
C ILE A 96 11.87 -3.71 -10.43
N ASP A 97 12.25 -2.48 -10.03
CA ASP A 97 13.65 -2.03 -10.12
C ASP A 97 14.56 -2.74 -9.10
N CYS A 98 14.02 -3.03 -7.91
CA CYS A 98 14.70 -3.78 -6.88
C CYS A 98 14.47 -5.30 -6.99
N GLU A 99 13.61 -5.76 -7.91
CA GLU A 99 13.30 -7.19 -8.13
C GLU A 99 12.91 -7.96 -6.85
N CYS A 100 12.24 -7.28 -5.90
CA CYS A 100 11.96 -7.86 -4.58
C CYS A 100 13.22 -8.34 -3.83
N ASP A 101 14.37 -7.72 -4.05
CA ASP A 101 15.60 -7.94 -3.28
C ASP A 101 15.47 -7.27 -1.91
N GLU A 102 15.60 -8.06 -0.84
CA GLU A 102 15.36 -7.61 0.53
C GLU A 102 16.35 -6.53 0.98
N LYS A 103 17.61 -6.60 0.55
CA LYS A 103 18.63 -5.63 0.95
C LYS A 103 18.34 -4.29 0.28
N LYS A 104 18.03 -4.28 -1.02
CA LYS A 104 17.66 -3.08 -1.76
C LYS A 104 16.35 -2.48 -1.22
N ILE A 105 15.32 -3.31 -1.01
CA ILE A 105 14.04 -2.87 -0.45
C ILE A 105 14.23 -2.24 0.93
N ARG A 106 14.98 -2.90 1.82
CA ARG A 106 15.27 -2.37 3.16
C ARG A 106 15.86 -0.97 3.09
N GLN A 107 16.90 -0.78 2.27
CA GLN A 107 17.53 0.53 2.10
C GLN A 107 16.54 1.60 1.59
N LYS A 108 15.69 1.26 0.62
CA LYS A 108 14.65 2.18 0.11
C LYS A 108 13.60 2.53 1.16
N CYS A 109 13.14 1.55 1.92
CA CYS A 109 12.17 1.75 3.01
C CYS A 109 12.76 2.58 4.15
N GLU A 110 14.02 2.35 4.53
CA GLU A 110 14.72 3.15 5.54
C GLU A 110 14.89 4.61 5.09
N GLN A 111 15.26 4.85 3.83
CA GLN A 111 15.34 6.20 3.25
C GLN A 111 13.98 6.90 3.23
N MET A 112 12.91 6.18 2.88
CA MET A 112 11.55 6.72 2.91
C MET A 112 11.10 7.00 4.35
N GLY A 113 11.39 6.09 5.28
CA GLY A 113 11.06 6.24 6.71
C GLY A 113 11.78 7.43 7.35
N ALA A 114 13.04 7.69 6.99
CA ALA A 114 13.76 8.87 7.46
C ALA A 114 13.05 10.18 7.06
N ARG A 115 12.52 10.27 5.83
CA ARG A 115 11.72 11.43 5.38
C ARG A 115 10.37 11.52 6.07
N HIS A 116 9.82 10.39 6.55
CA HIS A 116 8.53 10.37 7.26
C HIS A 116 8.59 10.98 8.65
N ILE A 117 9.76 10.97 9.30
CA ILE A 117 9.95 11.60 10.60
C ILE A 117 9.59 13.09 10.53
N ASP A 118 9.88 13.76 9.41
CA ASP A 118 9.54 15.16 9.18
C ASP A 118 8.02 15.41 9.07
N PHE A 119 7.25 14.39 8.66
CA PHE A 119 5.78 14.47 8.56
C PHE A 119 5.08 14.08 9.87
N SER A 120 5.76 13.35 10.77
CA SER A 120 5.23 13.03 12.11
C SER A 120 4.93 14.31 12.91
N VAL A 121 5.78 15.33 12.78
CA VAL A 121 5.57 16.67 13.38
C VAL A 121 4.30 17.35 12.85
N ARG A 122 3.81 16.95 11.67
CA ARG A 122 2.56 17.43 11.05
C ARG A 122 1.35 16.52 11.33
N GLY A 123 1.50 15.55 12.23
CA GLY A 123 0.43 14.60 12.59
C GLY A 123 0.28 13.42 11.62
N PHE A 124 1.25 13.19 10.74
CA PHE A 124 1.27 12.01 9.86
C PHE A 124 1.92 10.82 10.58
N HIS A 125 1.09 9.94 11.11
CA HIS A 125 1.54 8.78 11.90
C HIS A 125 1.67 7.52 11.04
N SER A 126 2.50 6.56 11.48
CA SER A 126 2.75 5.31 10.76
C SER A 126 1.49 4.48 10.52
N ASN A 127 0.49 4.59 11.39
CA ASN A 127 -0.81 3.92 11.25
C ASN A 127 -1.58 4.33 9.98
N PHE A 128 -1.23 5.44 9.34
CA PHE A 128 -1.85 5.83 8.06
C PHE A 128 -1.47 4.86 6.95
N TRP A 129 -0.26 4.30 7.02
CA TRP A 129 0.18 3.26 6.09
C TRP A 129 -0.63 1.98 6.28
N ASP A 130 -0.99 1.62 7.51
CA ASP A 130 -1.87 0.47 7.78
C ASP A 130 -3.25 0.66 7.15
N ILE A 131 -3.85 1.85 7.31
CA ILE A 131 -5.13 2.20 6.67
C ILE A 131 -5.03 2.09 5.15
N PHE A 132 -3.96 2.65 4.58
CA PHE A 132 -3.72 2.61 3.14
C PHE A 132 -3.54 1.18 2.60
N LEU A 133 -2.74 0.36 3.28
CA LEU A 133 -2.50 -1.04 2.91
C LEU A 133 -3.77 -1.89 2.99
N VAL A 134 -4.61 -1.67 4.00
CA VAL A 134 -5.94 -2.31 4.08
C VAL A 134 -6.81 -1.93 2.89
N ILE A 135 -6.86 -0.65 2.52
CA ILE A 135 -7.64 -0.19 1.36
C ILE A 135 -7.12 -0.79 0.06
N ILE A 136 -5.81 -0.78 -0.19
CA ILE A 136 -5.22 -1.41 -1.38
C ILE A 136 -5.59 -2.89 -1.44
N SER A 137 -5.47 -3.60 -0.32
CA SER A 137 -5.79 -5.03 -0.25
C SER A 137 -7.26 -5.30 -0.58
N LEU A 138 -8.18 -4.46 -0.11
CA LEU A 138 -9.61 -4.56 -0.44
C LEU A 138 -9.87 -4.32 -1.93
N LEU A 139 -9.21 -3.33 -2.52
CA LEU A 139 -9.37 -3.02 -3.95
C LEU A 139 -8.79 -4.13 -4.83
N PHE A 140 -7.66 -4.71 -4.42
CA PHE A 140 -7.07 -5.85 -5.10
C PHE A 140 -7.97 -7.09 -5.01
N GLN A 141 -8.52 -7.38 -3.84
CA GLN A 141 -9.42 -8.53 -3.67
C GLN A 141 -10.72 -8.36 -4.46
N SER A 142 -11.27 -7.13 -4.51
CA SER A 142 -12.42 -6.81 -5.36
C SER A 142 -12.10 -7.01 -6.84
N PHE A 143 -10.90 -6.64 -7.28
CA PHE A 143 -10.45 -6.84 -8.65
C PHE A 143 -10.35 -8.34 -9.00
N ILE A 144 -9.71 -9.15 -8.16
CA ILE A 144 -9.63 -10.61 -8.36
C ILE A 144 -11.03 -11.23 -8.40
N SER A 145 -11.92 -10.83 -7.49
CA SER A 145 -13.29 -11.33 -7.46
C SER A 145 -14.06 -10.98 -8.74
N SER A 146 -13.86 -9.77 -9.27
CA SER A 146 -14.50 -9.35 -10.52
C SER A 146 -13.99 -10.14 -11.73
N LEU A 147 -12.70 -10.46 -11.79
CA LEU A 147 -12.14 -11.27 -12.87
C LEU A 147 -12.69 -12.71 -12.83
N LEU A 148 -12.81 -13.28 -11.64
CA LEU A 148 -13.34 -14.64 -11.46
C LEU A 148 -14.84 -14.74 -11.75
N SER A 149 -15.61 -13.65 -11.65
CA SER A 149 -17.04 -13.64 -11.99
C SER A 149 -17.34 -13.58 -13.50
N ILE A 150 -16.32 -13.36 -14.32
CA ILE A 150 -16.46 -13.22 -15.79
C ILE A 150 -16.03 -14.53 -16.50
N ILE A 151 -15.51 -15.52 -15.77
CA ILE A 151 -15.13 -16.86 -16.23
C ILE A 151 -16.16 -17.87 -15.71
#